data_AF-A0A968WSX9-F1
#
_entry.id   AF-A0A968WSX9-F1
#
_cell.length_a   1.000
_cell.length_b   1.000
_cell.length_c   1.000
_cell.angle_alpha   90.00
_cell.angle_beta   90.00
_cell.angle_gamma   90.00
#
_symmetry.space_group_name_H-M   'P 1'
#
loop_
_entity.id
_entity.type
_entity.pdbx_description
1 polymer ?
#
loop_
_entity_poly.entity_id
_entity_poly.type
_entity_poly.pdbx_seq_one_letter_code
_entity_poly.pdbx_strand_id
1 'polypeptide(L)'
;MADHSTHSSSGHRGGVEDHNETYEGFLIGSVALSLICAFTLVALCSFAFAHTLNVFAGFVGLILGVIAVLIDARAGGKKWYLSGALLVIFGLITASTFPDLTRP
;
A
#
# COMPACT_ATOMS: atom_id res chain seq x y z
N MET A 1 29.38 49.06 19.75
CA MET A 1 28.40 48.96 18.64
C MET A 1 28.47 47.52 18.16
N ALA A 2 27.50 46.70 18.57
CA ALA A 2 27.39 45.34 18.06
C ALA A 2 26.49 45.41 16.83
N ASP A 3 27.06 45.05 15.69
CA ASP A 3 26.35 44.95 14.43
C ASP A 3 25.35 43.80 14.53
N HIS A 4 24.09 44.16 14.77
CA HIS A 4 22.96 43.28 14.49
C HIS A 4 22.80 43.22 12.97
N SER A 5 23.74 42.56 12.30
CA SER A 5 23.58 42.14 10.92
C SER A 5 22.46 41.12 10.88
N THR A 6 21.28 41.64 10.58
CA THR A 6 20.23 41.00 9.77
C THR A 6 20.67 39.65 9.24
N HIS A 7 20.39 38.58 9.99
CA HIS A 7 20.21 37.26 9.42
C HIS A 7 18.97 37.36 8.53
N SER A 8 19.24 37.80 7.30
CA SER A 8 18.31 37.83 6.19
C SER A 8 17.61 36.47 6.13
N SER A 9 16.30 36.52 6.32
CA SER A 9 15.32 35.45 6.17
C SER A 9 15.19 35.01 4.71
N SER A 10 16.30 34.75 4.03
CA SER A 10 16.40 34.30 2.64
C SER A 10 16.51 32.77 2.50
N GLY A 11 16.61 32.02 3.62
CA GLY A 11 16.80 30.57 3.63
C GLY A 11 15.56 29.71 3.95
N HIS A 12 14.40 30.29 4.26
CA HIS A 12 13.24 29.50 4.74
C HIS A 12 12.40 28.85 3.62
N ARG A 13 12.56 29.28 2.36
CA ARG A 13 11.75 28.75 1.24
C ARG A 13 12.29 27.44 0.68
N GLY A 14 13.62 27.26 0.65
CA GLY A 14 14.23 26.01 0.16
C GLY A 14 14.02 24.82 1.10
N GLY A 15 14.08 25.05 2.43
CA GLY A 15 13.90 23.96 3.40
C GLY A 15 12.48 23.37 3.43
N VAL A 16 11.44 24.18 3.18
CA VAL A 16 10.05 23.69 3.19
C VAL A 16 9.74 22.79 1.99
N GLU A 17 10.29 23.12 0.81
CA GLU A 17 10.14 22.30 -0.40
C GLU A 17 10.80 20.92 -0.24
N ASP A 18 12.03 20.87 0.28
CA ASP A 18 12.78 19.61 0.52
C ASP A 18 12.07 18.71 1.54
N HIS A 19 11.48 19.30 2.58
CA HIS A 19 10.67 18.56 3.55
C HIS A 19 9.41 17.98 2.90
N ASN A 20 8.73 18.76 2.05
CA ASN A 20 7.51 18.31 1.41
C ASN A 20 7.75 17.09 0.50
N GLU A 21 8.83 17.10 -0.30
CA GLU A 21 9.19 15.96 -1.14
C GLU A 21 9.45 14.69 -0.31
N THR A 22 10.13 14.83 0.82
CA THR A 22 10.38 13.71 1.74
C THR A 22 9.08 13.15 2.33
N TYR A 23 8.16 14.03 2.74
CA TYR A 23 6.86 13.62 3.27
C TYR A 23 6.03 12.88 2.22
N GLU A 24 6.00 13.36 0.97
CA GLU A 24 5.30 12.67 -0.12
C GLU A 24 5.84 11.25 -0.33
N GLY A 25 7.16 11.07 -0.32
CA GLY A 25 7.78 9.75 -0.40
C GLY A 25 7.37 8.82 0.74
N PHE A 26 7.36 9.33 1.98
CA PHE A 26 6.92 8.58 3.16
C PHE A 26 5.43 8.20 3.09
N LEU A 27 4.57 9.13 2.67
CA LEU A 27 3.14 8.91 2.48
C LEU A 27 2.89 7.80 1.44
N ILE A 28 3.55 7.86 0.29
CA ILE A 28 3.40 6.83 -0.75
C ILE A 28 3.93 5.47 -0.26
N GLY A 29 5.08 5.46 0.41
CA GLY A 29 5.68 4.24 0.95
C GLY A 29 4.83 3.58 2.04
N SER A 30 4.27 4.37 2.96
CA SER A 30 3.41 3.86 4.04
C SER A 30 2.10 3.28 3.50
N VAL A 31 1.47 3.92 2.50
CA VAL A 31 0.27 3.38 1.85
C VAL A 31 0.60 2.10 1.10
N ALA A 32 1.68 2.05 0.32
CA ALA A 32 2.12 0.82 -0.37
C ALA A 32 2.32 -0.34 0.61
N LEU A 33 2.99 -0.09 1.74
CA LEU A 33 3.26 -1.11 2.75
C LEU A 33 1.96 -1.62 3.39
N SER A 34 1.01 -0.73 3.69
CA SER A 34 -0.29 -1.13 4.24
C SER A 34 -1.10 -2.01 3.27
N LEU A 35 -1.05 -1.72 1.96
CA LEU A 35 -1.72 -2.53 0.94
C LEU A 35 -1.07 -3.90 0.79
N ILE A 36 0.27 -3.98 0.77
CA ILE A 36 1.00 -5.25 0.73
C ILE A 36 0.67 -6.10 1.96
N CYS A 37 0.58 -5.47 3.14
CA CYS A 37 0.15 -6.13 4.36
C CYS A 37 -1.26 -6.72 4.21
N ALA A 38 -2.21 -5.94 3.69
CA ALA A 38 -3.57 -6.42 3.43
C ALA A 38 -3.60 -7.61 2.45
N PHE A 39 -2.86 -7.54 1.33
CA PHE A 39 -2.73 -8.67 0.41
C PHE A 39 -2.16 -9.93 1.07
N THR A 40 -1.18 -9.75 1.95
CA THR A 40 -0.57 -10.86 2.70
C THR A 40 -1.59 -11.51 3.62
N LEU A 41 -2.39 -10.72 4.35
CA LEU A 41 -3.45 -11.25 5.21
C LEU A 41 -4.49 -12.05 4.40
N VAL A 42 -4.92 -11.55 3.24
CA VAL A 42 -5.89 -12.27 2.39
C VAL A 42 -5.27 -13.57 1.84
N ALA A 43 -3.99 -13.55 1.43
CA ALA A 43 -3.29 -14.76 0.98
C ALA A 43 -3.16 -15.80 2.10
N LEU A 44 -2.83 -15.38 3.33
CA LEU A 44 -2.80 -16.27 4.50
C LEU A 44 -4.18 -16.86 4.80
N CYS A 45 -5.25 -16.07 4.69
CA CYS A 45 -6.62 -16.57 4.81
C CYS A 45 -6.93 -17.62 3.73
N SER A 46 -6.52 -17.41 2.48
CA SER A 46 -6.74 -18.38 1.42
C SER A 46 -5.97 -19.68 1.67
N PHE A 47 -4.74 -19.61 2.20
CA PHE A 47 -3.94 -20.78 2.54
C PHE A 47 -4.51 -21.60 3.68
N ALA A 48 -5.03 -20.92 4.72
CA ALA A 48 -5.54 -21.57 5.91
C ALA A 48 -6.88 -22.29 5.69
N PHE A 49 -7.76 -21.75 4.85
CA PHE A 49 -9.18 -22.12 4.87
C PHE A 49 -9.79 -22.59 3.55
N ALA A 50 -9.11 -22.47 2.40
CA ALA A 50 -9.68 -22.98 1.16
C ALA A 50 -9.60 -24.53 1.11
N HIS A 51 -10.39 -25.19 0.25
CA HIS A 51 -10.44 -26.66 0.19
C HIS A 51 -9.73 -27.22 -1.06
N THR A 52 -9.60 -26.42 -2.12
CA THR A 52 -9.04 -26.85 -3.42
C THR A 52 -8.31 -25.66 -4.08
N LEU A 53 -7.06 -25.86 -4.53
CA LEU A 53 -6.20 -24.85 -5.19
C LEU A 53 -5.69 -23.67 -4.33
N ASN A 54 -5.80 -23.77 -3.01
CA ASN A 54 -5.53 -22.72 -2.02
C ASN A 54 -4.18 -22.02 -2.18
N VAL A 55 -3.12 -22.81 -2.33
CA VAL A 55 -1.75 -22.32 -2.36
C VAL A 55 -1.47 -21.60 -3.67
N PHE A 56 -1.96 -22.14 -4.80
CA PHE A 56 -1.75 -21.53 -6.10
C PHE A 56 -2.54 -20.23 -6.24
N ALA A 57 -3.82 -20.22 -5.86
CA ALA A 57 -4.66 -19.02 -5.92
C ALA A 57 -4.16 -17.91 -4.98
N GLY A 58 -3.79 -18.25 -3.75
CA GLY A 58 -3.25 -17.28 -2.80
C GLY A 58 -1.88 -16.74 -3.22
N PHE A 59 -1.01 -17.58 -3.80
CA PHE A 59 0.30 -17.15 -4.28
C PHE A 59 0.19 -16.26 -5.52
N VAL A 60 -0.67 -16.62 -6.49
CA VAL A 60 -0.93 -15.78 -7.66
C VAL A 60 -1.56 -14.44 -7.25
N GLY A 61 -2.53 -14.45 -6.34
CA GLY A 61 -3.14 -13.23 -5.82
C GLY A 61 -2.15 -12.32 -5.10
N LEU A 62 -1.23 -12.89 -4.32
CA LEU A 62 -0.17 -12.16 -3.64
C LEU A 62 0.81 -11.51 -4.63
N ILE A 63 1.30 -12.27 -5.62
CA ILE A 63 2.24 -11.75 -6.63
C ILE A 63 1.60 -10.65 -7.46
N LEU A 64 0.37 -10.85 -7.94
CA LEU A 64 -0.36 -9.83 -8.70
C LEU A 64 -0.68 -8.60 -7.84
N GLY A 65 -1.01 -8.79 -6.56
CA GLY A 65 -1.24 -7.71 -5.61
C GLY A 65 -0.01 -6.85 -5.39
N VAL A 66 1.16 -7.47 -5.17
CA VAL A 66 2.44 -6.74 -5.02
C VAL A 66 2.78 -5.97 -6.29
N ILE A 67 2.64 -6.60 -7.47
CA ILE A 67 2.88 -5.92 -8.75
C ILE A 67 1.95 -4.72 -8.92
N ALA A 68 0.65 -4.86 -8.62
CA ALA A 68 -0.31 -3.77 -8.71
C ALA A 68 0.04 -2.60 -7.77
N VAL A 69 0.45 -2.90 -6.53
CA VAL A 69 0.92 -1.88 -5.57
C VAL A 69 2.17 -1.16 -6.10
N LEU A 70 3.13 -1.88 -6.67
CA LEU A 70 4.33 -1.28 -7.25
C LEU A 70 4.00 -0.39 -8.47
N ILE A 71 3.01 -0.78 -9.29
CA ILE A 71 2.53 0.03 -10.41
C ILE A 71 1.90 1.33 -9.89
N ASP A 72 1.01 1.25 -8.90
CA ASP A 72 0.35 2.44 -8.32
C ASP A 72 1.36 3.37 -7.61
N ALA A 73 2.32 2.79 -6.89
CA ALA A 73 3.41 3.54 -6.26
C ALA A 73 4.29 4.24 -7.31
N ARG A 74 4.63 3.55 -8.40
CA ARG A 74 5.42 4.13 -9.51
C ARG A 74 4.64 5.16 -10.31
N ALA A 75 3.31 5.06 -10.38
CA ALA A 75 2.42 6.05 -10.99
C ALA A 75 2.25 7.33 -10.13
N GLY A 76 2.99 7.43 -9.02
CA GLY A 76 3.03 8.59 -8.14
C GLY A 76 2.06 8.53 -6.97
N GLY A 77 1.45 7.36 -6.68
CA GLY A 77 0.65 7.13 -5.47
C GLY A 77 -0.56 8.05 -5.29
N LYS A 78 -0.99 8.78 -6.33
CA LYS A 78 -2.13 9.71 -6.27
C LYS A 78 -3.47 8.98 -6.33
N LYS A 79 -3.50 7.80 -6.94
CA LYS A 79 -4.71 6.99 -7.18
C LYS A 79 -4.36 5.52 -7.00
N TRP A 80 -4.88 4.90 -5.95
CA TRP A 80 -4.65 3.49 -5.60
C TRP A 80 -5.78 2.58 -6.10
N TYR A 81 -6.42 2.94 -7.21
CA TYR A 81 -7.60 2.24 -7.69
C TYR A 81 -7.26 0.83 -8.18
N LEU A 82 -6.07 0.62 -8.77
CA LEU A 82 -5.69 -0.68 -9.30
C LEU A 82 -5.44 -1.67 -8.16
N SER A 83 -4.54 -1.32 -7.24
CA SER A 83 -4.21 -2.12 -6.06
C SER A 83 -5.40 -2.28 -5.11
N GLY A 84 -6.16 -1.21 -4.88
CA GLY A 84 -7.38 -1.24 -4.08
C GLY A 84 -8.48 -2.12 -4.67
N ALA A 85 -8.78 -2.00 -5.97
CA ALA A 85 -9.79 -2.84 -6.62
C ALA A 85 -9.35 -4.30 -6.65
N LEU A 86 -8.08 -4.57 -6.94
CA LEU A 86 -7.54 -5.93 -6.95
C LEU A 86 -7.57 -6.56 -5.56
N LEU A 87 -7.31 -5.79 -4.50
CA LEU A 87 -7.46 -6.23 -3.11
C LEU A 87 -8.90 -6.65 -2.81
N VAL A 88 -9.89 -5.84 -3.20
CA VAL A 88 -11.31 -6.14 -2.99
C VAL A 88 -11.72 -7.40 -3.76
N ILE A 89 -11.33 -7.52 -5.03
CA ILE A 89 -11.62 -8.71 -5.85
C ILE A 89 -10.99 -9.95 -5.23
N PHE A 90 -9.71 -9.88 -4.84
CA PHE A 90 -9.00 -11.00 -4.22
C PHE A 90 -9.63 -11.41 -2.89
N GLY A 91 -10.02 -10.43 -2.07
CA GLY A 91 -10.74 -10.65 -0.83
C GLY A 91 -12.10 -11.32 -1.05
N LEU A 92 -12.88 -10.88 -2.04
CA LEU A 92 -14.18 -11.47 -2.38
C LEU A 92 -14.07 -12.90 -2.89
N ILE A 93 -13.11 -13.18 -3.79
CA ILE A 93 -12.85 -14.54 -4.28
C ILE A 93 -12.49 -15.45 -3.11
N THR A 94 -11.56 -14.98 -2.27
CA THR A 94 -11.12 -15.69 -1.07
C THR A 94 -12.32 -15.96 -0.14
N ALA A 95 -13.15 -14.95 0.13
CA ALA A 95 -14.35 -15.07 0.95
C ALA A 95 -15.38 -16.06 0.37
N SER A 96 -15.63 -16.03 -0.94
CA SER A 96 -16.57 -16.94 -1.61
C SER A 96 -16.11 -18.40 -1.58
N THR A 97 -14.81 -18.63 -1.39
CA THR A 97 -14.23 -19.97 -1.23
C THR A 97 -14.39 -20.50 0.20
N PHE A 98 -14.97 -19.70 1.12
CA PHE A 98 -15.31 -20.10 2.49
C PHE A 98 -16.84 -20.30 2.67
N PRO A 99 -17.46 -21.29 2.03
CA PRO A 99 -18.90 -21.53 2.21
C PRO A 99 -19.28 -21.96 3.64
N ASP A 100 -18.34 -22.51 4.42
CA ASP A 100 -18.62 -23.21 5.67
C ASP A 100 -18.44 -22.41 6.98
N LEU A 101 -18.07 -21.12 6.95
CA LEU A 101 -17.99 -20.31 8.19
C LEU A 101 -19.36 -19.85 8.73
N THR A 102 -20.46 -20.21 8.08
CA THR A 102 -21.83 -19.78 8.44
C THR A 102 -22.70 -20.90 9.03
N ARG A 103 -22.18 -22.13 9.18
CA ARG A 103 -22.91 -23.21 9.85
C ARG A 103 -22.26 -23.50 11.21
N PRO A 104 -22.97 -23.26 12.34
CA PRO A 104 -22.50 -23.60 13.67
C PRO A 104 -22.37 -25.12 13.87
#